data_AF-A0A4Y2A8H7-F1
#
_entry.id   AF-A0A4Y2A8H7-F1
#
_cell.length_a   1.000
_cell.length_b   1.000
_cell.length_c   1.000
_cell.angle_alpha   90.00
_cell.angle_beta   90.00
_cell.angle_gamma   90.00
#
_symmetry.space_group_name_H-M   'P 1'
#
loop_
_entity.id
_entity.type
_entity.pdbx_description
1 polymer ?
#
loop_
_entity_poly.entity_id
_entity_poly.type
_entity_poly.pdbx_seq_one_letter_code
_entity_poly.pdbx_strand_id
1 'polypeptide(L)'
;MPAFQHPHLPPHPVLQRQNMELRIVSGATGSFVVTGNKDPLSPRPTPTVQEVTMVIKPLLYCTICSTEKNELNNILQAMDIMVECPVCVLTQATSKRFLISKDAKAERLFEFFYKGTGLEMLEDSYKSINIRKEESEAELNKKKQSLPDLRKDLRKWKRFLDSSKRISDYKNELIWANVIAMEKEVQEKEEAHKKIEEEFEEHKRDLEGCKKSFAEKSSELDEFNKQKNELVAEMENNRKKLEELKTEHEVQASFHRRNKGTLQRLQNERKKLEDDITGLEKCINEQKRRDQRNLEEEDKKRQEAIQNLQDNNTRLDNKLKTLRETINTTRSEQSNFGKVIENLRVEVNQHKYELQSIEGNLTATRNAIKSKVNAFGEHTERVLLEIRNMQQKFRKPPIGPIVIMANVGKRKAFSIGAEKHRVNASSQNEIEHFDCCDDDVITSGIVVLVNEKKTTLL
;
A
#
# COMPACT_ATOMS: atom_id res chain seq x y z
N MET A 1 -90.53 0.53 -40.47
CA MET A 1 -89.72 0.99 -41.62
C MET A 1 -88.87 2.16 -41.17
N PRO A 2 -87.66 2.40 -41.72
CA PRO A 2 -87.01 1.71 -42.85
C PRO A 2 -86.70 0.22 -42.57
N ALA A 3 -86.39 -0.66 -43.53
CA ALA A 3 -85.98 -0.52 -44.93
C ALA A 3 -84.51 -0.11 -45.19
N PHE A 4 -83.56 -0.92 -44.70
CA PHE A 4 -82.16 -0.82 -45.12
C PHE A 4 -81.98 -1.32 -46.57
N GLN A 5 -81.92 -0.38 -47.51
CA GLN A 5 -81.20 -0.57 -48.77
C GLN A 5 -79.78 -0.02 -48.57
N HIS A 6 -78.76 -0.85 -48.74
CA HIS A 6 -77.40 -0.38 -49.07
C HIS A 6 -76.64 -1.45 -49.89
N PRO A 7 -75.57 -1.06 -50.63
CA PRO A 7 -75.27 -1.68 -51.93
C PRO A 7 -73.99 -2.52 -51.96
N HIS A 8 -73.87 -3.33 -53.01
CA HIS A 8 -72.63 -3.75 -53.69
C HIS A 8 -71.33 -3.75 -52.85
N LEU A 9 -71.21 -4.70 -51.93
CA LEU A 9 -69.90 -5.22 -51.54
C LEU A 9 -69.41 -6.20 -52.63
N PRO A 10 -68.18 -6.06 -53.16
CA PRO A 10 -67.59 -7.07 -54.04
C PRO A 10 -67.22 -8.32 -53.22
N PRO A 11 -67.22 -9.52 -53.83
CA PRO A 11 -66.86 -10.76 -53.14
C PRO A 11 -65.38 -10.77 -52.70
N HIS A 12 -65.13 -11.39 -51.54
CA HIS A 12 -63.82 -11.45 -50.89
C HIS A 12 -62.77 -12.22 -51.74
N PRO A 13 -61.50 -11.75 -51.83
CA PRO A 13 -60.55 -12.23 -52.83
C PRO A 13 -59.84 -13.54 -52.45
N VAL A 14 -60.58 -14.65 -52.37
CA VAL A 14 -60.04 -16.01 -52.11
C VAL A 14 -60.36 -17.02 -53.24
N LEU A 15 -61.05 -16.60 -54.31
CA LEU A 15 -61.31 -17.43 -55.50
C LEU A 15 -60.68 -16.82 -56.77
N GLN A 16 -59.34 -16.87 -56.86
CA GLN A 16 -58.63 -16.61 -58.11
C GLN A 16 -57.42 -17.52 -58.31
N ARG A 17 -57.66 -18.77 -58.73
CA ARG A 17 -56.72 -19.62 -59.49
C ARG A 17 -57.43 -20.81 -60.13
N GLN A 18 -56.87 -21.27 -61.25
CA GLN A 18 -57.28 -22.42 -62.07
C GLN A 18 -58.62 -22.29 -62.81
N ASN A 19 -58.54 -21.74 -64.04
CA ASN A 19 -59.51 -22.04 -65.09
C ASN A 19 -59.44 -23.53 -65.45
N MET A 20 -60.55 -24.26 -65.31
CA MET A 20 -60.76 -25.55 -65.98
C MET A 20 -62.21 -25.63 -66.48
N GLU A 21 -62.40 -25.67 -67.80
CA GLU A 21 -63.72 -25.89 -68.39
C GLU A 21 -64.09 -27.37 -68.35
N LEU A 22 -65.16 -27.73 -67.63
CA LEU A 22 -65.73 -29.09 -67.67
C LEU A 22 -66.68 -29.25 -68.87
N ARG A 23 -66.11 -29.59 -70.04
CA ARG A 23 -66.88 -30.05 -71.20
C ARG A 23 -67.52 -31.41 -70.92
N ILE A 24 -68.85 -31.44 -70.77
CA ILE A 24 -69.62 -32.68 -70.84
C ILE A 24 -69.81 -33.05 -72.31
N VAL A 25 -69.22 -34.18 -72.73
CA VAL A 25 -69.44 -34.76 -74.06
C VAL A 25 -70.52 -35.84 -73.95
N SER A 26 -71.66 -35.63 -74.61
CA SER A 26 -72.69 -36.65 -74.83
C SER A 26 -72.64 -37.10 -76.30
N GLY A 27 -72.67 -38.41 -76.53
CA GLY A 27 -72.48 -39.00 -77.86
C GLY A 27 -73.76 -39.54 -78.50
N ALA A 28 -73.69 -39.70 -79.83
CA ALA A 28 -74.56 -40.54 -80.66
C ALA A 28 -76.09 -40.23 -80.68
N THR A 29 -76.45 -39.36 -81.64
CA THR A 29 -77.57 -39.57 -82.59
C THR A 29 -78.97 -39.88 -82.03
N GLY A 30 -79.75 -38.81 -81.83
CA GLY A 30 -81.22 -38.83 -81.94
C GLY A 30 -81.66 -37.63 -82.79
N SER A 31 -82.60 -37.84 -83.72
CA SER A 31 -83.13 -36.76 -84.58
C SER A 31 -84.05 -35.81 -83.79
N PHE A 32 -84.11 -34.52 -84.15
CA PHE A 32 -85.32 -33.89 -84.70
C PHE A 32 -85.13 -32.41 -85.10
N VAL A 33 -85.64 -32.08 -86.29
CA VAL A 33 -86.17 -30.80 -86.81
C VAL A 33 -85.72 -29.46 -86.19
N VAL A 34 -85.25 -28.55 -87.06
CA VAL A 34 -85.32 -27.09 -86.87
C VAL A 34 -86.40 -26.52 -87.79
N THR A 35 -87.31 -25.71 -87.26
CA THR A 35 -88.26 -24.88 -88.03
C THR A 35 -87.84 -23.41 -87.97
N GLY A 36 -87.89 -22.72 -89.11
CA GLY A 36 -87.64 -21.28 -89.24
C GLY A 36 -88.76 -20.61 -90.02
N ASN A 37 -89.24 -19.46 -89.55
CA ASN A 37 -90.38 -18.74 -90.10
C ASN A 37 -89.93 -17.49 -90.90
N LYS A 38 -90.62 -17.22 -92.02
CA LYS A 38 -91.25 -15.93 -92.42
C LYS A 38 -90.43 -14.63 -92.48
N ASP A 39 -90.69 -13.65 -93.36
CA ASP A 39 -91.63 -13.54 -94.50
C ASP A 39 -90.90 -13.04 -95.79
N PRO A 40 -91.17 -11.89 -96.47
CA PRO A 40 -91.55 -11.97 -97.89
C PRO A 40 -90.82 -11.04 -98.88
N LEU A 41 -90.96 -11.30 -100.19
CA LEU A 41 -91.33 -10.30 -101.23
C LEU A 41 -91.57 -10.95 -102.63
N SER A 42 -92.39 -10.29 -103.44
CA SER A 42 -92.82 -10.66 -104.81
C SER A 42 -92.01 -9.84 -105.86
N PRO A 43 -92.11 -10.02 -107.21
CA PRO A 43 -93.14 -10.74 -107.98
C PRO A 43 -92.69 -11.54 -109.25
N ARG A 44 -93.66 -12.22 -109.91
CA ARG A 44 -93.65 -12.54 -111.35
C ARG A 44 -94.45 -11.47 -112.13
N PRO A 45 -94.13 -11.22 -113.41
CA PRO A 45 -95.06 -11.66 -114.47
C PRO A 45 -94.36 -12.17 -115.76
N THR A 46 -94.64 -13.41 -116.19
CA THR A 46 -95.38 -13.76 -117.44
C THR A 46 -94.49 -13.69 -118.73
N PRO A 47 -94.92 -14.05 -119.96
CA PRO A 47 -94.16 -15.05 -120.73
C PRO A 47 -93.53 -14.53 -122.03
N THR A 48 -92.43 -15.16 -122.46
CA THR A 48 -91.88 -14.98 -123.82
C THR A 48 -91.99 -16.30 -124.59
N VAL A 49 -92.52 -16.23 -125.81
CA VAL A 49 -92.62 -17.40 -126.70
C VAL A 49 -91.24 -17.75 -127.23
N GLN A 50 -90.87 -19.03 -127.15
CA GLN A 50 -89.84 -19.63 -127.99
C GLN A 50 -90.48 -20.74 -128.81
N GLU A 51 -90.30 -20.67 -130.13
CA GLU A 51 -90.76 -21.71 -131.04
C GLU A 51 -89.92 -22.98 -130.83
N VAL A 52 -90.54 -24.04 -130.32
CA VAL A 52 -89.92 -25.37 -130.28
C VAL A 52 -90.50 -26.17 -131.44
N THR A 53 -89.70 -26.36 -132.49
CA THR A 53 -90.03 -27.20 -133.63
C THR A 53 -90.35 -28.61 -133.16
N MET A 54 -91.61 -29.02 -133.30
CA MET A 54 -92.09 -30.31 -132.79
C MET A 54 -91.64 -31.47 -133.68
N VAL A 55 -90.38 -31.88 -133.52
CA VAL A 55 -89.82 -33.07 -134.18
C VAL A 55 -90.49 -34.31 -133.59
N ILE A 56 -91.49 -34.83 -134.30
CA ILE A 56 -92.20 -36.06 -133.94
C ILE A 56 -91.25 -37.25 -134.13
N LYS A 57 -90.49 -37.58 -133.08
CA LYS A 57 -89.78 -38.87 -133.00
C LYS A 57 -90.79 -39.99 -132.76
N PRO A 58 -90.73 -41.11 -133.50
CA PRO A 58 -91.67 -42.20 -133.32
C PRO A 58 -91.35 -43.06 -132.09
N LEU A 59 -92.42 -43.45 -131.39
CA LEU A 59 -92.56 -44.62 -130.52
C LEU A 59 -91.93 -44.63 -129.11
N LEU A 60 -92.63 -45.36 -128.23
CA LEU A 60 -92.12 -46.10 -127.05
C LEU A 60 -91.66 -45.35 -125.79
N TYR A 61 -92.26 -44.20 -125.46
CA TYR A 61 -92.35 -43.75 -124.06
C TYR A 61 -93.79 -43.34 -123.68
N CYS A 62 -94.65 -44.34 -123.46
CA CYS A 62 -95.87 -44.15 -122.68
C CYS A 62 -95.49 -44.21 -121.20
N THR A 63 -94.92 -43.12 -120.69
CA THR A 63 -94.52 -43.01 -119.28
C THR A 63 -95.77 -43.03 -118.41
N ILE A 64 -95.96 -44.08 -117.61
CA ILE A 64 -97.11 -44.22 -116.73
C ILE A 64 -97.00 -43.17 -115.63
N CYS A 65 -97.80 -42.10 -115.72
CA CYS A 65 -97.78 -41.00 -114.75
C CYS A 65 -98.22 -41.43 -113.35
N SER A 66 -99.16 -42.38 -113.26
CA SER A 66 -99.61 -42.99 -112.01
C SER A 66 -100.25 -44.36 -112.27
N THR A 67 -100.21 -45.24 -111.27
CA THR A 67 -100.92 -46.53 -111.26
C THR A 67 -102.13 -46.54 -110.31
N GLU A 68 -102.42 -45.43 -109.62
CA GLU A 68 -103.51 -45.37 -108.64
C GLU A 68 -104.87 -45.05 -109.29
N LYS A 69 -105.87 -45.93 -109.13
CA LYS A 69 -107.23 -45.71 -109.67
C LYS A 69 -107.83 -44.39 -109.19
N ASN A 70 -107.57 -44.00 -107.94
CA ASN A 70 -108.10 -42.78 -107.35
C ASN A 70 -107.57 -41.51 -108.03
N GLU A 71 -106.28 -41.47 -108.39
CA GLU A 71 -105.69 -40.36 -109.13
C GLU A 71 -106.24 -40.28 -110.56
N LEU A 72 -106.40 -41.43 -111.24
CA LEU A 72 -107.09 -41.51 -112.53
C LEU A 72 -108.54 -41.00 -112.43
N ASN A 73 -109.28 -41.40 -111.40
CA ASN A 73 -110.65 -40.92 -111.16
C ASN A 73 -110.69 -39.40 -110.93
N ASN A 74 -109.76 -38.84 -110.16
CA ASN A 74 -109.66 -37.39 -109.95
C ASN A 74 -109.39 -36.63 -111.26
N ILE A 75 -108.53 -37.17 -112.14
CA ILE A 75 -108.24 -36.59 -113.46
C ILE A 75 -109.47 -36.68 -114.38
N LEU A 76 -110.16 -37.83 -114.41
CA LEU A 76 -111.39 -38.00 -115.19
C LEU A 76 -112.48 -37.04 -114.72
N GLN A 77 -112.65 -36.86 -113.41
CA GLN A 77 -113.60 -35.89 -112.83
C GLN A 77 -113.21 -34.44 -113.15
N ALA A 78 -111.93 -34.08 -113.06
CA ALA A 78 -111.44 -32.74 -113.40
C ALA A 78 -111.57 -32.39 -114.90
N MET A 79 -111.72 -33.39 -115.76
CA MET A 79 -111.92 -33.25 -117.21
C MET A 79 -113.38 -33.50 -117.64
N ASP A 80 -114.31 -33.72 -116.69
CA ASP A 80 -115.73 -34.05 -116.91
C ASP A 80 -115.98 -35.32 -117.77
N ILE A 81 -115.05 -36.29 -117.70
CA ILE A 81 -115.11 -37.52 -118.49
C ILE A 81 -115.82 -38.63 -117.70
N MET A 82 -117.15 -38.69 -117.83
CA MET A 82 -117.99 -39.73 -117.20
C MET A 82 -117.89 -41.09 -117.91
N VAL A 83 -116.79 -41.82 -117.69
CA VAL A 83 -116.54 -43.15 -118.29
C VAL A 83 -117.60 -44.19 -117.91
N GLU A 84 -118.11 -44.13 -116.67
CA GLU A 84 -119.10 -45.08 -116.14
C GLU A 84 -120.56 -44.71 -116.53
N CYS A 85 -120.77 -43.55 -117.18
CA CYS A 85 -122.10 -43.14 -117.67
C CYS A 85 -122.52 -43.93 -118.93
N PRO A 86 -123.60 -44.72 -118.89
CA PRO A 86 -124.03 -45.55 -120.03
C PRO A 86 -124.65 -44.75 -121.19
N VAL A 87 -124.86 -43.43 -121.02
CA VAL A 87 -125.26 -42.50 -122.09
C VAL A 87 -124.03 -41.99 -122.84
N CYS A 88 -122.92 -41.72 -122.12
CA CYS A 88 -121.65 -41.28 -122.70
C CYS A 88 -120.91 -42.43 -123.41
N VAL A 89 -120.94 -43.66 -122.85
CA VAL A 89 -120.23 -44.83 -123.39
C VAL A 89 -121.21 -45.99 -123.67
N LEU A 90 -121.97 -45.85 -124.76
CA LEU A 90 -123.00 -46.82 -125.13
C LEU A 90 -122.44 -47.99 -125.97
N THR A 91 -122.11 -49.12 -125.33
CA THR A 91 -121.68 -50.34 -126.04
C THR A 91 -122.79 -50.92 -126.92
N GLN A 92 -122.45 -51.62 -128.02
CA GLN A 92 -123.46 -52.23 -128.91
C GLN A 92 -124.41 -53.19 -128.18
N ALA A 93 -123.96 -53.88 -127.12
CA ALA A 93 -124.80 -54.72 -126.28
C ALA A 93 -125.75 -53.88 -125.41
N THR A 94 -125.28 -52.75 -124.87
CA THR A 94 -126.11 -51.77 -124.15
C THR A 94 -127.15 -51.15 -125.09
N SER A 95 -126.78 -50.72 -126.30
CA SER A 95 -127.71 -50.18 -127.30
C SER A 95 -128.79 -51.20 -127.66
N LYS A 96 -128.42 -52.46 -127.91
CA LYS A 96 -129.38 -53.54 -128.19
C LYS A 96 -130.34 -53.76 -127.01
N ARG A 97 -129.84 -53.82 -125.77
CA ARG A 97 -130.67 -53.93 -124.55
C ARG A 97 -131.62 -52.74 -124.37
N PHE A 98 -131.19 -51.53 -124.74
CA PHE A 98 -132.00 -50.31 -124.69
C PHE A 98 -133.03 -50.21 -125.84
N LEU A 99 -132.76 -50.76 -127.02
CA LEU A 99 -133.69 -50.70 -128.18
C LEU A 99 -134.68 -51.87 -128.24
N ILE A 100 -134.30 -53.04 -127.71
CA ILE A 100 -135.20 -54.20 -127.53
C ILE A 100 -136.15 -53.97 -126.32
N SER A 101 -135.99 -52.86 -125.59
CA SER A 101 -136.65 -52.58 -124.31
C SER A 101 -138.16 -52.28 -124.38
N LYS A 102 -138.87 -52.62 -125.47
CA LYS A 102 -140.32 -52.37 -125.58
C LYS A 102 -141.15 -53.11 -124.52
N ASP A 103 -140.62 -54.23 -124.02
CA ASP A 103 -141.18 -54.99 -122.88
C ASP A 103 -140.33 -54.84 -121.59
N ALA A 104 -139.45 -53.85 -121.51
CA ALA A 104 -138.61 -53.66 -120.32
C ALA A 104 -139.38 -52.97 -119.19
N LYS A 105 -139.35 -53.59 -118.01
CA LYS A 105 -139.83 -52.98 -116.77
C LYS A 105 -139.27 -51.57 -116.56
N ALA A 106 -140.12 -50.65 -116.10
CA ALA A 106 -139.75 -49.27 -115.78
C ALA A 106 -138.53 -49.14 -114.85
N GLU A 107 -138.36 -50.09 -113.91
CA GLU A 107 -137.18 -50.29 -113.06
C GLU A 107 -135.84 -50.11 -113.83
N ARG A 108 -135.73 -50.69 -115.04
CA ARG A 108 -134.49 -50.69 -115.83
C ARG A 108 -134.26 -49.39 -116.60
N LEU A 109 -135.34 -48.71 -117.00
CA LEU A 109 -135.24 -47.38 -117.61
C LEU A 109 -134.87 -46.34 -116.54
N PHE A 110 -135.41 -46.49 -115.33
CA PHE A 110 -134.99 -45.72 -114.16
C PHE A 110 -133.52 -45.97 -113.81
N GLU A 111 -133.06 -47.22 -113.75
CA GLU A 111 -131.64 -47.53 -113.50
C GLU A 111 -130.72 -46.89 -114.57
N PHE A 112 -131.08 -46.99 -115.85
CA PHE A 112 -130.32 -46.37 -116.94
C PHE A 112 -130.28 -44.84 -116.84
N PHE A 113 -131.40 -44.21 -116.45
CA PHE A 113 -131.46 -42.76 -116.19
C PHE A 113 -130.65 -42.37 -114.95
N TYR A 114 -130.76 -43.11 -113.85
CA TYR A 114 -130.08 -42.87 -112.57
C TYR A 114 -128.55 -42.90 -112.72
N LYS A 115 -128.05 -43.88 -113.49
CA LYS A 115 -126.63 -43.99 -113.85
C LYS A 115 -126.23 -42.98 -114.93
N GLY A 116 -127.10 -42.77 -115.93
CA GLY A 116 -126.89 -41.83 -117.03
C GLY A 116 -126.84 -40.35 -116.63
N THR A 117 -127.41 -39.99 -115.48
CA THR A 117 -127.42 -38.63 -114.92
C THR A 117 -126.44 -38.44 -113.76
N GLY A 118 -125.63 -39.45 -113.43
CA GLY A 118 -124.66 -39.40 -112.33
C GLY A 118 -125.26 -39.35 -110.92
N LEU A 119 -126.59 -39.54 -110.78
CA LEU A 119 -127.28 -39.49 -109.49
C LEU A 119 -126.79 -40.58 -108.51
N GLU A 120 -126.36 -41.74 -109.03
CA GLU A 120 -125.73 -42.81 -108.24
C GLU A 120 -124.44 -42.33 -107.55
N MET A 121 -123.52 -41.70 -108.30
CA MET A 121 -122.28 -41.14 -107.76
C MET A 121 -122.54 -40.02 -106.75
N LEU A 122 -123.59 -39.21 -106.98
CA LEU A 122 -123.98 -38.16 -106.06
C LEU A 122 -124.54 -38.73 -104.75
N GLU A 123 -125.37 -39.78 -104.81
CA GLU A 123 -125.90 -40.46 -103.63
C GLU A 123 -124.78 -41.10 -102.79
N ASP A 124 -123.84 -41.81 -103.42
CA ASP A 124 -122.70 -42.43 -102.74
C ASP A 124 -121.71 -41.40 -102.18
N SER A 125 -121.57 -40.24 -102.83
CA SER A 125 -120.83 -39.09 -102.29
C SER A 125 -121.51 -38.54 -101.04
N TYR A 126 -122.85 -38.35 -101.06
CA TYR A 126 -123.60 -37.94 -99.86
C TYR A 126 -123.52 -38.95 -98.72
N LYS A 127 -123.64 -40.26 -98.99
CA LYS A 127 -123.42 -41.32 -97.99
C LYS A 127 -122.02 -41.22 -97.37
N SER A 128 -121.00 -41.09 -98.21
CA SER A 128 -119.59 -40.98 -97.78
C SER A 128 -119.31 -39.71 -96.97
N ILE A 129 -119.92 -38.57 -97.35
CA ILE A 129 -119.83 -37.31 -96.60
C ILE A 129 -120.54 -37.43 -95.25
N ASN A 130 -121.71 -38.08 -95.19
CA ASN A 130 -122.42 -38.26 -93.93
C ASN A 130 -121.67 -39.18 -92.97
N ILE A 131 -121.10 -40.29 -93.45
CA ILE A 131 -120.23 -41.18 -92.66
C ILE A 131 -119.04 -40.38 -92.09
N ARG A 132 -118.30 -39.65 -92.94
CA ARG A 132 -117.15 -38.83 -92.48
C ARG A 132 -117.56 -37.73 -91.49
N LYS A 133 -118.75 -37.16 -91.64
CA LYS A 133 -119.31 -36.21 -90.68
C LYS A 133 -119.57 -36.88 -89.33
N GLU A 134 -120.22 -38.04 -89.31
CA GLU A 134 -120.50 -38.81 -88.09
C GLU A 134 -119.20 -39.28 -87.40
N GLU A 135 -118.20 -39.73 -88.16
CA GLU A 135 -116.86 -40.05 -87.66
C GLU A 135 -116.18 -38.82 -87.02
N SER A 136 -116.21 -37.67 -87.70
CA SER A 136 -115.62 -36.42 -87.22
C SER A 136 -116.33 -35.86 -85.98
N GLU A 137 -117.67 -35.92 -85.95
CA GLU A 137 -118.47 -35.54 -84.78
C GLU A 137 -118.22 -36.49 -83.61
N ALA A 138 -118.09 -37.80 -83.84
CA ALA A 138 -117.74 -38.78 -82.82
C ALA A 138 -116.32 -38.56 -82.28
N GLU A 139 -115.33 -38.28 -83.13
CA GLU A 139 -113.96 -37.99 -82.69
C GLU A 139 -113.87 -36.65 -81.94
N LEU A 140 -114.55 -35.62 -82.42
CA LEU A 140 -114.67 -34.32 -81.74
C LEU A 140 -115.34 -34.48 -80.38
N ASN A 141 -116.38 -35.31 -80.26
CA ASN A 141 -117.05 -35.55 -78.98
C ASN A 141 -116.19 -36.39 -78.01
N LYS A 142 -115.43 -37.39 -78.49
CA LYS A 142 -114.39 -38.08 -77.69
C LYS A 142 -113.33 -37.09 -77.17
N LYS A 143 -112.85 -36.19 -78.03
CA LYS A 143 -111.88 -35.13 -77.66
C LYS A 143 -112.47 -34.12 -76.66
N LYS A 144 -113.74 -33.72 -76.82
CA LYS A 144 -114.46 -32.88 -75.83
C LYS A 144 -114.61 -33.57 -74.47
N GLN A 145 -114.84 -34.88 -74.45
CA GLN A 145 -115.00 -35.67 -73.23
C GLN A 145 -113.68 -35.85 -72.45
N SER A 146 -112.53 -36.00 -73.12
CA SER A 146 -111.23 -36.12 -72.45
C SER A 146 -110.59 -34.77 -72.06
N LEU A 147 -110.96 -33.68 -72.74
CA LEU A 147 -110.49 -32.32 -72.46
C LEU A 147 -110.69 -31.82 -71.01
N PRO A 148 -111.79 -32.09 -70.27
CA PRO A 148 -111.89 -31.74 -68.86
C PRO A 148 -110.87 -32.48 -67.98
N ASP A 149 -110.52 -33.73 -68.29
CA ASP A 149 -109.54 -34.52 -67.54
C ASP A 149 -108.11 -34.08 -67.85
N LEU A 150 -107.79 -33.84 -69.12
CA LEU A 150 -106.51 -33.22 -69.50
C LEU A 150 -106.32 -31.85 -68.83
N ARG A 151 -107.40 -31.09 -68.61
CA ARG A 151 -107.40 -29.86 -67.79
C ARG A 151 -107.24 -30.12 -66.29
N LYS A 152 -107.70 -31.25 -65.73
CA LYS A 152 -107.40 -31.65 -64.33
C LYS A 152 -105.91 -31.96 -64.19
N ASP A 153 -105.33 -32.73 -65.11
CA ASP A 153 -103.91 -33.07 -65.07
C ASP A 153 -103.01 -31.85 -65.28
N LEU A 154 -103.34 -30.93 -66.20
CA LEU A 154 -102.59 -29.67 -66.35
C LEU A 154 -102.57 -28.84 -65.05
N ARG A 155 -103.69 -28.80 -64.30
CA ARG A 155 -103.75 -28.15 -62.97
C ARG A 155 -102.95 -28.92 -61.91
N LYS A 156 -102.97 -30.26 -61.94
CA LYS A 156 -102.18 -31.14 -61.06
C LYS A 156 -100.68 -30.95 -61.28
N TRP A 157 -100.22 -30.96 -62.52
CA TRP A 157 -98.82 -30.71 -62.89
C TRP A 157 -98.35 -29.29 -62.57
N LYS A 158 -99.18 -28.26 -62.77
CA LYS A 158 -98.86 -26.90 -62.30
C LYS A 158 -98.66 -26.85 -60.78
N ARG A 159 -99.58 -27.44 -60.00
CA ARG A 159 -99.42 -27.55 -58.53
C ARG A 159 -98.14 -28.28 -58.13
N PHE A 160 -97.76 -29.37 -58.82
CA PHE A 160 -96.49 -30.06 -58.57
C PHE A 160 -95.28 -29.19 -58.90
N LEU A 161 -95.29 -28.42 -60.00
CA LEU A 161 -94.21 -27.50 -60.35
C LEU A 161 -94.05 -26.38 -59.31
N ASP A 162 -95.16 -25.77 -58.87
CA ASP A 162 -95.14 -24.68 -57.89
C ASP A 162 -94.73 -25.19 -56.49
N SER A 163 -95.18 -26.39 -56.09
CA SER A 163 -94.67 -27.08 -54.89
C SER A 163 -93.19 -27.43 -55.01
N SER A 164 -92.70 -27.87 -56.18
CA SER A 164 -91.27 -28.18 -56.39
C SER A 164 -90.38 -26.95 -56.32
N LYS A 165 -90.87 -25.78 -56.77
CA LYS A 165 -90.18 -24.50 -56.58
C LYS A 165 -90.05 -24.18 -55.10
N ARG A 166 -91.17 -24.19 -54.36
CA ARG A 166 -91.18 -23.98 -52.91
C ARG A 166 -90.27 -24.95 -52.15
N ILE A 167 -90.18 -26.22 -52.57
CA ILE A 167 -89.23 -27.19 -52.00
C ILE A 167 -87.77 -26.80 -52.29
N SER A 168 -87.47 -26.18 -53.44
CA SER A 168 -86.15 -25.62 -53.72
C SER A 168 -85.88 -24.37 -52.87
N ASP A 169 -86.88 -23.50 -52.70
CA ASP A 169 -86.77 -22.28 -51.88
C ASP A 169 -86.51 -22.65 -50.42
N TYR A 170 -87.30 -23.57 -49.84
CA TYR A 170 -87.09 -24.08 -48.47
C TYR A 170 -85.76 -24.85 -48.30
N LYS A 171 -85.22 -25.48 -49.34
CA LYS A 171 -83.86 -26.05 -49.29
C LYS A 171 -82.79 -24.96 -49.22
N ASN A 172 -82.96 -23.88 -49.96
CA ASN A 172 -82.04 -22.74 -49.90
C ASN A 172 -82.13 -22.05 -48.53
N GLU A 173 -83.33 -21.82 -47.99
CA GLU A 173 -83.54 -21.29 -46.64
C GLU A 173 -82.90 -22.18 -45.56
N LEU A 174 -83.04 -23.51 -45.65
CA LEU A 174 -82.39 -24.46 -44.73
C LEU A 174 -80.86 -24.41 -44.81
N ILE A 175 -80.29 -24.28 -46.03
CA ILE A 175 -78.84 -24.12 -46.21
C ILE A 175 -78.37 -22.81 -45.57
N TRP A 176 -79.07 -21.70 -45.81
CA TRP A 176 -78.73 -20.41 -45.19
C TRP A 176 -78.88 -20.41 -43.66
N ALA A 177 -79.90 -21.06 -43.12
CA ALA A 177 -80.06 -21.22 -41.67
C ALA A 177 -78.89 -22.01 -41.05
N ASN A 178 -78.43 -23.07 -41.73
CA ASN A 178 -77.25 -23.82 -41.30
C ASN A 178 -75.95 -22.99 -41.43
N VAL A 179 -75.79 -22.20 -42.50
CA VAL A 179 -74.65 -21.30 -42.67
C VAL A 179 -74.60 -20.27 -41.55
N ILE A 180 -75.70 -19.58 -41.26
CA ILE A 180 -75.78 -18.58 -40.17
C ILE A 180 -75.49 -19.22 -38.79
N ALA A 181 -75.94 -20.46 -38.56
CA ALA A 181 -75.63 -21.18 -37.32
C ALA A 181 -74.13 -21.52 -37.19
N MET A 182 -73.50 -21.96 -38.29
CA MET A 182 -72.07 -22.26 -38.33
C MET A 182 -71.20 -21.00 -38.26
N GLU A 183 -71.58 -19.91 -38.95
CA GLU A 183 -70.92 -18.60 -38.87
C GLU A 183 -70.94 -18.06 -37.43
N LYS A 184 -72.07 -18.21 -36.72
CA LYS A 184 -72.18 -17.82 -35.31
C LYS A 184 -71.30 -18.69 -34.39
N GLU A 185 -71.23 -20.00 -34.62
CA GLU A 185 -70.30 -20.85 -33.85
C GLU A 185 -68.84 -20.47 -34.12
N VAL A 186 -68.47 -20.22 -35.39
CA VAL A 186 -67.12 -19.75 -35.76
C VAL A 186 -66.79 -18.42 -35.08
N GLN A 187 -67.69 -17.43 -35.11
CA GLN A 187 -67.48 -16.15 -34.42
C GLN A 187 -67.28 -16.36 -32.90
N GLU A 188 -68.07 -17.22 -32.26
CA GLU A 188 -67.89 -17.56 -30.84
C GLU A 188 -66.52 -18.23 -30.55
N LYS A 189 -65.97 -19.02 -31.49
CA LYS A 189 -64.60 -19.56 -31.37
C LYS A 189 -63.54 -18.49 -31.63
N GLU A 190 -63.72 -17.60 -32.60
CA GLU A 190 -62.78 -16.50 -32.90
C GLU A 190 -62.68 -15.51 -31.73
N GLU A 191 -63.82 -15.13 -31.13
CA GLU A 191 -63.85 -14.29 -29.93
C GLU A 191 -63.24 -14.97 -28.71
N ALA A 192 -63.33 -16.30 -28.61
CA ALA A 192 -62.65 -17.07 -27.55
C ALA A 192 -61.14 -17.19 -27.79
N HIS A 193 -60.72 -17.48 -29.04
CA HIS A 193 -59.31 -17.52 -29.43
C HIS A 193 -58.61 -16.19 -29.17
N LYS A 194 -59.25 -15.08 -29.55
CA LYS A 194 -58.70 -13.74 -29.33
C LYS A 194 -58.46 -13.43 -27.84
N LYS A 195 -59.37 -13.84 -26.94
CA LYS A 195 -59.19 -13.69 -25.49
C LYS A 195 -58.02 -14.53 -24.97
N ILE A 196 -57.94 -15.80 -25.39
CA ILE A 196 -56.84 -16.71 -25.01
C ILE A 196 -55.49 -16.18 -25.52
N GLU A 197 -55.46 -15.54 -26.70
CA GLU A 197 -54.25 -14.97 -27.30
C GLU A 197 -53.84 -13.63 -26.65
N GLU A 198 -54.82 -12.83 -26.20
CA GLU A 198 -54.59 -11.65 -25.34
C GLU A 198 -54.03 -12.06 -23.96
N GLU A 199 -54.61 -13.08 -23.32
CA GLU A 199 -54.12 -13.70 -22.07
C GLU A 199 -52.70 -14.30 -22.25
N PHE A 200 -52.44 -14.96 -23.38
CA PHE A 200 -51.13 -15.55 -23.68
C PHE A 200 -50.03 -14.48 -23.86
N GLU A 201 -50.30 -13.40 -24.58
CA GLU A 201 -49.34 -12.29 -24.73
C GLU A 201 -49.17 -11.47 -23.44
N GLU A 202 -50.13 -11.49 -22.51
CA GLU A 202 -49.94 -10.99 -21.14
C GLU A 202 -49.02 -11.91 -20.33
N HIS A 203 -49.33 -13.21 -20.21
CA HIS A 203 -48.49 -14.17 -19.49
C HIS A 203 -47.07 -14.28 -20.06
N LYS A 204 -46.89 -14.13 -21.38
CA LYS A 204 -45.59 -14.07 -22.04
C LYS A 204 -44.78 -12.83 -21.66
N ARG A 205 -45.46 -11.67 -21.50
CA ARG A 205 -44.86 -10.42 -21.02
C ARG A 205 -44.45 -10.51 -19.55
N ASP A 206 -45.29 -11.10 -18.71
CA ASP A 206 -44.98 -11.39 -17.30
C ASP A 206 -43.80 -12.36 -17.17
N LEU A 207 -43.76 -13.40 -18.00
CA LEU A 207 -42.68 -14.37 -18.03
C LEU A 207 -41.36 -13.77 -18.53
N GLU A 208 -41.40 -12.78 -19.44
CA GLU A 208 -40.22 -11.96 -19.75
C GLU A 208 -39.79 -11.04 -18.60
N GLY A 209 -40.74 -10.38 -17.92
CA GLY A 209 -40.45 -9.54 -16.75
C GLY A 209 -39.83 -10.34 -15.61
N CYS A 210 -40.39 -11.52 -15.32
CA CYS A 210 -39.89 -12.48 -14.36
C CYS A 210 -38.48 -12.98 -14.73
N LYS A 211 -38.23 -13.31 -16.01
CA LYS A 211 -36.88 -13.66 -16.49
C LYS A 211 -35.87 -12.53 -16.30
N LYS A 212 -36.23 -11.27 -16.58
CA LYS A 212 -35.37 -10.09 -16.39
C LYS A 212 -35.02 -9.92 -14.90
N SER A 213 -36.03 -9.92 -14.03
CA SER A 213 -35.81 -9.80 -12.59
C SER A 213 -35.06 -11.00 -11.98
N PHE A 214 -35.26 -12.21 -12.51
CA PHE A 214 -34.46 -13.38 -12.12
C PHE A 214 -32.98 -13.25 -12.54
N ALA A 215 -32.71 -12.73 -13.75
CA ALA A 215 -31.34 -12.49 -14.21
C ALA A 215 -30.65 -11.38 -13.39
N GLU A 216 -31.35 -10.30 -13.07
CA GLU A 216 -30.90 -9.25 -12.16
C GLU A 216 -30.55 -9.83 -10.77
N LYS A 217 -31.47 -10.59 -10.17
CA LYS A 217 -31.26 -11.23 -8.85
C LYS A 217 -30.19 -12.32 -8.86
N SER A 218 -29.99 -13.01 -9.98
CA SER A 218 -28.86 -13.93 -10.15
C SER A 218 -27.52 -13.18 -10.20
N SER A 219 -27.47 -12.03 -10.88
CA SER A 219 -26.26 -11.18 -10.93
C SER A 219 -25.94 -10.58 -9.56
N GLU A 220 -26.95 -10.06 -8.85
CA GLU A 220 -26.81 -9.62 -7.45
C GLU A 220 -26.30 -10.74 -6.54
N LEU A 221 -26.82 -11.96 -6.70
CA LEU A 221 -26.41 -13.12 -5.91
C LEU A 221 -24.96 -13.54 -6.23
N ASP A 222 -24.53 -13.49 -7.49
CA ASP A 222 -23.15 -13.77 -7.89
C ASP A 222 -22.17 -12.70 -7.41
N GLU A 223 -22.57 -11.42 -7.39
CA GLU A 223 -21.78 -10.35 -6.77
C GLU A 223 -21.70 -10.49 -5.25
N PHE A 224 -22.80 -10.80 -4.58
CA PHE A 224 -22.82 -11.06 -3.14
C PHE A 224 -21.99 -12.30 -2.78
N ASN A 225 -22.00 -13.34 -3.62
CA ASN A 225 -21.14 -14.51 -3.45
C ASN A 225 -19.65 -14.19 -3.64
N LYS A 226 -19.27 -13.31 -4.58
CA LYS A 226 -17.89 -12.82 -4.70
C LYS A 226 -17.45 -12.07 -3.45
N GLN A 227 -18.21 -11.06 -3.03
CA GLN A 227 -17.94 -10.27 -1.81
C GLN A 227 -17.85 -11.16 -0.56
N LYS A 228 -18.75 -12.13 -0.42
CA LYS A 228 -18.71 -13.14 0.65
C LYS A 228 -17.43 -13.97 0.62
N ASN A 229 -17.00 -14.44 -0.56
CA ASN A 229 -15.79 -15.25 -0.69
C ASN A 229 -14.51 -14.41 -0.44
N GLU A 230 -14.50 -13.15 -0.84
CA GLU A 230 -13.44 -12.18 -0.54
C GLU A 230 -13.33 -11.92 0.96
N LEU A 231 -14.47 -11.64 1.64
CA LEU A 231 -14.53 -11.48 3.09
C LEU A 231 -14.13 -12.75 3.85
N VAL A 232 -14.50 -13.94 3.35
CA VAL A 232 -14.05 -15.22 3.93
C VAL A 232 -12.54 -15.39 3.77
N ALA A 233 -11.97 -15.07 2.61
CA ALA A 233 -10.52 -15.12 2.40
C ALA A 233 -9.76 -14.11 3.26
N GLU A 234 -10.30 -12.90 3.46
CA GLU A 234 -9.74 -11.91 4.38
C GLU A 234 -9.84 -12.37 5.85
N MET A 235 -10.97 -12.93 6.27
CA MET A 235 -11.12 -13.49 7.61
C MET A 235 -10.18 -14.67 7.87
N GLU A 236 -9.96 -15.54 6.88
CA GLU A 236 -9.00 -16.65 6.95
C GLU A 236 -7.54 -16.12 7.04
N ASN A 237 -7.21 -15.05 6.30
CA ASN A 237 -5.92 -14.38 6.35
C ASN A 237 -5.69 -13.67 7.71
N ASN A 238 -6.67 -12.91 8.19
CA ASN A 238 -6.58 -12.20 9.46
C ASN A 238 -6.60 -13.17 10.66
N ARG A 239 -7.24 -14.33 10.54
CA ARG A 239 -7.12 -15.44 11.50
C ARG A 239 -5.71 -16.00 11.57
N LYS A 240 -5.03 -16.20 10.42
CA LYS A 240 -3.63 -16.66 10.38
C LYS A 240 -2.68 -15.64 11.02
N LYS A 241 -2.77 -14.37 10.64
CA LYS A 241 -2.03 -13.26 11.27
C LYS A 241 -2.26 -13.19 12.78
N LEU A 242 -3.50 -13.39 13.24
CA LEU A 242 -3.82 -13.39 14.66
C LEU A 242 -3.17 -14.57 15.40
N GLU A 243 -3.12 -15.75 14.79
CA GLU A 243 -2.45 -16.91 15.39
C GLU A 243 -0.92 -16.76 15.40
N GLU A 244 -0.34 -16.24 14.32
CA GLU A 244 1.08 -15.83 14.25
C GLU A 244 1.41 -14.84 15.38
N LEU A 245 0.64 -13.76 15.50
CA LEU A 245 0.84 -12.72 16.52
C LEU A 245 0.62 -13.23 17.96
N LYS A 246 -0.30 -14.17 18.17
CA LYS A 246 -0.41 -14.90 19.45
C LYS A 246 0.85 -15.70 19.76
N THR A 247 1.38 -16.47 18.80
CA THR A 247 2.58 -17.28 19.05
C THR A 247 3.81 -16.42 19.30
N GLU A 248 3.95 -15.28 18.61
CA GLU A 248 4.97 -14.29 18.92
C GLU A 248 4.77 -13.70 20.32
N HIS A 249 3.55 -13.30 20.69
CA HIS A 249 3.24 -12.80 22.04
C HIS A 249 3.52 -13.84 23.13
N GLU A 250 3.20 -15.11 22.92
CA GLU A 250 3.50 -16.23 23.84
C GLU A 250 5.02 -16.39 24.05
N VAL A 251 5.79 -16.36 22.95
CA VAL A 251 7.26 -16.39 22.99
C VAL A 251 7.81 -15.17 23.72
N GLN A 252 7.37 -13.96 23.39
CA GLN A 252 7.79 -12.72 24.04
C GLN A 252 7.41 -12.68 25.53
N ALA A 253 6.23 -13.16 25.90
CA ALA A 253 5.80 -13.28 27.29
C ALA A 253 6.67 -14.29 28.07
N SER A 254 7.04 -15.41 27.46
CA SER A 254 7.97 -16.39 28.06
C SER A 254 9.37 -15.80 28.27
N PHE A 255 9.87 -15.03 27.28
CA PHE A 255 11.16 -14.36 27.33
C PHE A 255 11.17 -13.24 28.37
N HIS A 256 10.12 -12.41 28.41
CA HIS A 256 9.92 -11.40 29.44
C HIS A 256 9.85 -12.03 30.84
N ARG A 257 9.12 -13.14 31.02
CA ARG A 257 9.04 -13.86 32.31
C ARG A 257 10.41 -14.38 32.75
N ARG A 258 11.21 -14.92 31.83
CA ARG A 258 12.59 -15.35 32.09
C ARG A 258 13.48 -14.18 32.48
N ASN A 259 13.47 -13.09 31.70
CA ASN A 259 14.28 -11.91 31.96
C ASN A 259 13.89 -11.20 33.26
N LYS A 260 12.59 -11.16 33.61
CA LYS A 260 12.11 -10.64 34.89
C LYS A 260 12.63 -11.46 36.07
N GLY A 261 12.65 -12.79 35.96
CA GLY A 261 13.27 -13.67 36.97
C GLY A 261 14.79 -13.46 37.09
N THR A 262 15.50 -13.31 35.97
CA THR A 262 16.93 -12.99 35.96
C THR A 262 17.22 -11.61 36.57
N LEU A 263 16.40 -10.60 36.25
CA LEU A 263 16.51 -9.26 36.81
C LEU A 263 16.28 -9.27 38.33
N GLN A 264 15.26 -9.98 38.82
CA GLN A 264 15.04 -10.15 40.27
C GLN A 264 16.20 -10.86 40.96
N ARG A 265 16.81 -11.86 40.31
CA ARG A 265 18.01 -12.53 40.85
C ARG A 265 19.19 -11.56 40.94
N LEU A 266 19.48 -10.82 39.86
CA LEU A 266 20.53 -9.80 39.81
C LEU A 266 20.28 -8.64 40.79
N GLN A 267 19.03 -8.23 41.01
CA GLN A 267 18.66 -7.23 42.02
C GLN A 267 18.93 -7.73 43.44
N ASN A 268 18.62 -9.00 43.73
CA ASN A 268 18.92 -9.61 45.04
C ASN A 268 20.44 -9.85 45.24
N GLU A 269 21.17 -10.23 44.20
CA GLU A 269 22.64 -10.34 44.20
C GLU A 269 23.28 -8.96 44.41
N ARG A 270 22.82 -7.92 43.70
CA ARG A 270 23.28 -6.53 43.87
C ARG A 270 23.00 -6.03 45.28
N LYS A 271 21.80 -6.29 45.84
CA LYS A 271 21.48 -5.91 47.22
C LYS A 271 22.40 -6.60 48.23
N LYS A 272 22.70 -7.89 48.08
CA LYS A 272 23.67 -8.56 48.96
C LYS A 272 25.04 -7.87 48.91
N LEU A 273 25.52 -7.54 47.71
CA LEU A 273 26.78 -6.82 47.54
C LEU A 273 26.73 -5.39 48.12
N GLU A 274 25.59 -4.69 48.02
CA GLU A 274 25.35 -3.41 48.71
C GLU A 274 25.43 -3.58 50.23
N ASP A 275 24.71 -4.56 50.80
CA ASP A 275 24.72 -4.88 52.23
C ASP A 275 26.14 -5.25 52.71
N ASP A 276 26.85 -6.11 51.96
CA ASP A 276 28.25 -6.53 52.21
C ASP A 276 29.23 -5.35 52.16
N ILE A 277 29.10 -4.45 51.18
CA ILE A 277 29.91 -3.22 51.09
C ILE A 277 29.69 -2.36 52.33
N THR A 278 28.44 -2.09 52.75
CA THR A 278 28.23 -1.30 53.99
C THR A 278 28.72 -2.03 55.25
N GLY A 279 28.77 -3.36 55.24
CA GLY A 279 29.39 -4.17 56.29
C GLY A 279 30.91 -3.95 56.35
N LEU A 280 31.59 -4.07 55.21
CA LEU A 280 33.02 -3.82 55.08
C LEU A 280 33.39 -2.37 55.43
N GLU A 281 32.60 -1.39 55.00
CA GLU A 281 32.79 0.02 55.38
C GLU A 281 32.70 0.24 56.90
N LYS A 282 31.73 -0.39 57.57
CA LYS A 282 31.61 -0.35 59.05
C LYS A 282 32.82 -1.01 59.72
N CYS A 283 33.28 -2.15 59.21
CA CYS A 283 34.49 -2.82 59.71
C CYS A 283 35.75 -1.96 59.51
N ILE A 284 35.92 -1.35 58.33
CA ILE A 284 37.03 -0.44 58.02
C ILE A 284 36.98 0.80 58.93
N ASN A 285 35.80 1.36 59.20
CA ASN A 285 35.66 2.54 60.06
C ASN A 285 35.87 2.23 61.55
N GLU A 286 35.40 1.08 62.07
CA GLU A 286 35.75 0.66 63.43
C GLU A 286 37.25 0.30 63.54
N GLN A 287 37.85 -0.31 62.51
CA GLN A 287 39.28 -0.59 62.49
C GLN A 287 40.10 0.71 62.47
N LYS A 288 39.80 1.67 61.59
CA LYS A 288 40.36 3.03 61.62
C LYS A 288 40.18 3.69 62.99
N ARG A 289 39.03 3.51 63.66
CA ARG A 289 38.78 4.05 65.01
C ARG A 289 39.60 3.32 66.09
N ARG A 290 39.97 2.05 65.90
CA ARG A 290 40.92 1.33 66.78
C ARG A 290 42.33 1.81 66.53
N ASP A 291 42.76 1.87 65.28
CA ASP A 291 44.10 2.32 64.90
C ASP A 291 44.35 3.78 65.30
N GLN A 292 43.34 4.65 65.16
CA GLN A 292 43.37 6.02 65.68
C GLN A 292 43.49 6.06 67.21
N ARG A 293 42.73 5.24 67.96
CA ARG A 293 42.87 5.15 69.43
C ARG A 293 44.23 4.61 69.85
N ASN A 294 44.78 3.63 69.12
CA ASN A 294 46.10 3.07 69.36
C ASN A 294 47.20 4.11 69.09
N LEU A 295 47.07 4.91 68.03
CA LEU A 295 47.95 6.05 67.73
C LEU A 295 47.84 7.14 68.80
N GLU A 296 46.64 7.53 69.21
CA GLU A 296 46.42 8.48 70.31
C GLU A 296 47.00 7.99 71.64
N GLU A 297 46.89 6.68 71.93
CA GLU A 297 47.54 6.07 73.09
C GLU A 297 49.07 6.04 72.98
N GLU A 298 49.64 5.70 71.82
CA GLU A 298 51.08 5.74 71.61
C GLU A 298 51.64 7.16 71.66
N ASP A 299 50.98 8.12 71.02
CA ASP A 299 51.39 9.53 71.05
C ASP A 299 51.23 10.15 72.43
N LYS A 300 50.21 9.76 73.21
CA LYS A 300 50.14 10.11 74.64
C LYS A 300 51.32 9.52 75.43
N LYS A 301 51.64 8.24 75.24
CA LYS A 301 52.79 7.59 75.91
C LYS A 301 54.13 8.21 75.49
N ARG A 302 54.28 8.58 74.21
CA ARG A 302 55.43 9.32 73.67
C ARG A 302 55.52 10.73 74.27
N GLN A 303 54.40 11.44 74.37
CA GLN A 303 54.36 12.79 74.96
C GLN A 303 54.67 12.77 76.46
N GLU A 304 54.16 11.78 77.20
CA GLU A 304 54.52 11.53 78.60
C GLU A 304 56.02 11.20 78.75
N ALA A 305 56.60 10.39 77.85
CA ALA A 305 58.03 10.11 77.84
C ALA A 305 58.87 11.36 77.48
N ILE A 306 58.43 12.17 76.51
CA ILE A 306 59.07 13.44 76.14
C ILE A 306 59.03 14.43 77.30
N GLN A 307 57.90 14.57 78.00
CA GLN A 307 57.79 15.43 79.19
C GLN A 307 58.74 14.95 80.28
N ASN A 308 58.75 13.66 80.60
CA ASN A 308 59.70 13.09 81.57
C ASN A 308 61.16 13.33 81.18
N LEU A 309 61.51 13.29 79.89
CA LEU A 309 62.84 13.62 79.40
C LEU A 309 63.14 15.12 79.48
N GLN A 310 62.17 16.00 79.21
CA GLN A 310 62.30 17.45 79.36
C GLN A 310 62.46 17.87 80.83
N ASP A 311 61.71 17.25 81.75
CA ASP A 311 61.83 17.47 83.20
C ASP A 311 63.19 16.97 83.72
N ASN A 312 63.68 15.84 83.20
CA ASN A 312 65.04 15.39 83.48
C ASN A 312 66.11 16.32 82.89
N ASN A 313 65.93 16.84 81.68
CA ASN A 313 66.89 17.69 81.00
C ASN A 313 66.95 19.09 81.64
N THR A 314 65.82 19.68 82.03
CA THR A 314 65.78 20.92 82.81
C THR A 314 66.37 20.74 84.21
N ARG A 315 66.15 19.59 84.87
CA ARG A 315 66.83 19.23 86.12
C ARG A 315 68.35 19.08 85.95
N LEU A 316 68.82 18.60 84.80
CA LEU A 316 70.25 18.52 84.46
C LEU A 316 70.84 19.89 84.09
N ASP A 317 70.13 20.74 83.35
CA ASP A 317 70.55 22.11 83.02
C ASP A 317 70.61 22.99 84.27
N ASN A 318 69.66 22.84 85.22
CA ASN A 318 69.74 23.50 86.52
C ASN A 318 70.94 23.02 87.35
N LYS A 319 71.32 21.73 87.27
CA LYS A 319 72.58 21.23 87.85
C LYS A 319 73.81 21.78 87.12
N LEU A 320 73.76 21.97 85.80
CA LEU A 320 74.85 22.59 85.03
C LEU A 320 74.99 24.08 85.33
N LYS A 321 73.89 24.79 85.62
CA LYS A 321 73.90 26.19 86.10
C LYS A 321 74.58 26.30 87.45
N THR A 322 74.15 25.54 88.46
CA THR A 322 74.79 25.57 89.79
C THR A 322 76.24 25.09 89.76
N LEU A 323 76.59 24.12 88.91
CA LEU A 323 77.99 23.74 88.68
C LEU A 323 78.81 24.83 87.97
N ARG A 324 78.24 25.57 87.02
CA ARG A 324 78.90 26.74 86.39
C ARG A 324 79.08 27.88 87.39
N GLU A 325 78.11 28.09 88.28
CA GLU A 325 78.18 29.08 89.35
C GLU A 325 79.31 28.73 90.34
N THR A 326 79.41 27.48 90.81
CA THR A 326 80.52 27.05 91.69
C THR A 326 81.89 27.07 90.98
N ILE A 327 81.95 26.69 89.70
CA ILE A 327 83.17 26.86 88.89
C ILE A 327 83.57 28.35 88.81
N ASN A 328 82.62 29.26 88.64
CA ASN A 328 82.89 30.69 88.55
C ASN A 328 83.31 31.29 89.91
N THR A 329 82.72 30.88 91.04
CA THR A 329 83.17 31.32 92.37
C THR A 329 84.59 30.83 92.65
N THR A 330 84.87 29.54 92.44
CA THR A 330 86.22 28.99 92.65
C THR A 330 87.26 29.56 91.68
N ARG A 331 86.87 29.92 90.45
CA ARG A 331 87.76 30.64 89.51
C ARG A 331 88.03 32.09 89.95
N SER A 332 87.07 32.75 90.58
CA SER A 332 87.23 34.08 91.20
C SER A 332 88.16 34.01 92.42
N GLU A 333 87.97 33.02 93.29
CA GLU A 333 88.86 32.70 94.42
C GLU A 333 90.30 32.44 93.93
N GLN A 334 90.47 31.57 92.92
CA GLN A 334 91.77 31.27 92.31
C GLN A 334 92.43 32.51 91.70
N SER A 335 91.66 33.40 91.07
CA SER A 335 92.17 34.69 90.57
C SER A 335 92.64 35.60 91.71
N ASN A 336 91.93 35.63 92.83
CA ASN A 336 92.31 36.43 94.00
C ASN A 336 93.54 35.85 94.72
N PHE A 337 93.64 34.52 94.87
CA PHE A 337 94.87 33.87 95.33
C PHE A 337 96.05 34.14 94.39
N GLY A 338 95.84 34.18 93.07
CA GLY A 338 96.86 34.58 92.10
C GLY A 338 97.40 36.00 92.32
N LYS A 339 96.53 36.96 92.62
CA LYS A 339 96.94 38.35 92.97
C LYS A 339 97.73 38.38 94.28
N VAL A 340 97.30 37.63 95.30
CA VAL A 340 98.02 37.54 96.58
C VAL A 340 99.42 36.94 96.40
N ILE A 341 99.55 35.89 95.58
CA ILE A 341 100.85 35.27 95.25
C ILE A 341 101.77 36.29 94.55
N GLU A 342 101.29 37.05 93.56
CA GLU A 342 102.16 37.99 92.85
C GLU A 342 102.53 39.21 93.71
N ASN A 343 101.65 39.69 94.60
CA ASN A 343 101.99 40.72 95.59
C ASN A 343 103.14 40.25 96.53
N LEU A 344 103.01 39.06 97.12
CA LEU A 344 104.07 38.44 97.95
C LEU A 344 105.38 38.26 97.15
N ARG A 345 105.27 38.04 95.84
CA ARG A 345 106.42 37.89 94.94
C ARG A 345 107.16 39.21 94.71
N VAL A 346 106.45 40.35 94.72
CA VAL A 346 107.07 41.68 94.67
C VAL A 346 107.80 41.96 95.99
N GLU A 347 107.17 41.71 97.14
CA GLU A 347 107.77 41.89 98.47
C GLU A 347 109.06 41.05 98.63
N VAL A 348 109.02 39.76 98.25
CA VAL A 348 110.19 38.87 98.29
C VAL A 348 111.33 39.36 97.39
N ASN A 349 111.03 39.91 96.21
CA ASN A 349 112.07 40.48 95.35
C ASN A 349 112.65 41.79 95.91
N GLN A 350 111.84 42.63 96.56
CA GLN A 350 112.32 43.88 97.15
C GLN A 350 113.27 43.61 98.32
N HIS A 351 112.89 42.75 99.27
CA HIS A 351 113.78 42.35 100.36
C HIS A 351 115.07 41.65 99.89
N LYS A 352 115.04 40.97 98.74
CA LYS A 352 116.22 40.36 98.13
C LYS A 352 117.24 41.41 97.65
N TYR A 353 116.79 42.52 97.06
CA TYR A 353 117.67 43.63 96.68
C TYR A 353 118.25 44.36 97.90
N GLU A 354 117.46 44.53 98.96
CA GLU A 354 117.91 45.13 100.23
C GLU A 354 119.04 44.30 100.86
N LEU A 355 118.87 42.97 100.92
CA LEU A 355 119.89 42.02 101.41
C LEU A 355 121.19 42.12 100.61
N GLN A 356 121.11 42.08 99.28
CA GLN A 356 122.27 42.08 98.40
C GLN A 356 123.08 43.39 98.49
N SER A 357 122.42 44.52 98.75
CA SER A 357 123.07 45.81 99.02
C SER A 357 123.85 45.80 100.35
N ILE A 358 123.29 45.20 101.40
CA ILE A 358 123.93 45.11 102.72
C ILE A 358 125.16 44.18 102.67
N GLU A 359 125.08 43.04 101.97
CA GLU A 359 126.20 42.10 101.84
C GLU A 359 127.42 42.70 101.10
N GLY A 360 127.21 43.55 100.10
CA GLY A 360 128.28 44.29 99.43
C GLY A 360 129.03 45.25 100.36
N ASN A 361 128.29 46.01 101.19
CA ASN A 361 128.88 46.91 102.18
C ASN A 361 129.63 46.15 103.30
N LEU A 362 129.12 44.98 103.69
CA LEU A 362 129.71 44.13 104.72
C LEU A 362 130.97 43.41 104.22
N THR A 363 131.07 43.06 102.94
CA THR A 363 132.29 42.48 102.36
C THR A 363 133.40 43.53 102.18
N ALA A 364 133.08 44.74 101.72
CA ALA A 364 134.06 45.84 101.61
C ALA A 364 134.71 46.17 102.96
N THR A 365 133.91 46.36 104.01
CA THR A 365 134.40 46.67 105.38
C THR A 365 135.23 45.53 106.00
N ARG A 366 134.99 44.27 105.61
CA ARG A 366 135.73 43.10 106.12
C ARG A 366 137.14 42.97 105.53
N ASN A 367 137.37 43.52 104.34
CA ASN A 367 138.68 43.48 103.67
C ASN A 367 139.64 44.56 104.19
N ALA A 368 139.13 45.75 104.54
CA ALA A 368 139.90 46.87 105.10
C ALA A 368 140.65 46.55 106.41
N ILE A 369 140.28 45.47 107.10
CA ILE A 369 140.87 45.06 108.40
C ILE A 369 142.14 44.20 108.22
N LYS A 370 142.36 43.58 107.06
CA LYS A 370 143.37 42.51 106.90
C LYS A 370 144.76 42.94 106.40
N SER A 371 144.90 44.07 105.72
CA SER A 371 146.19 44.61 105.29
C SER A 371 146.20 46.13 105.43
N LYS A 372 147.29 46.68 106.00
CA LYS A 372 147.49 48.12 106.15
C LYS A 372 147.74 48.85 104.81
N VAL A 373 147.92 48.10 103.73
CA VAL A 373 148.09 48.62 102.35
C VAL A 373 146.74 48.80 101.66
N ASN A 374 145.74 47.94 101.94
CA ASN A 374 144.41 47.98 101.31
C ASN A 374 143.46 49.03 101.94
N ALA A 375 143.99 49.98 102.71
CA ALA A 375 143.25 51.18 103.13
C ALA A 375 143.18 52.25 102.01
N PHE A 376 143.92 52.04 100.91
CA PHE A 376 144.13 52.98 99.81
C PHE A 376 143.86 52.26 98.46
N GLY A 377 142.63 51.80 98.25
CA GLY A 377 142.20 51.13 97.02
C GLY A 377 142.53 49.63 96.91
N GLU A 378 141.73 48.90 96.11
CA GLU A 378 141.82 47.42 95.99
C GLU A 378 143.01 46.93 95.14
N HIS A 379 143.68 47.82 94.39
CA HIS A 379 144.68 47.42 93.38
C HIS A 379 146.09 48.00 93.63
N THR A 380 146.26 48.81 94.67
CA THR A 380 147.49 49.56 94.96
C THR A 380 148.69 48.67 95.29
N GLU A 381 148.45 47.51 95.92
CA GLU A 381 149.48 46.49 96.19
C GLU A 381 150.03 45.85 94.89
N ARG A 382 149.25 45.84 93.79
CA ARG A 382 149.70 45.40 92.45
C ARG A 382 150.57 46.45 91.78
N VAL A 383 150.17 47.73 91.84
CA VAL A 383 150.93 48.84 91.24
C VAL A 383 152.36 48.94 91.80
N LEU A 384 152.52 48.73 93.11
CA LEU A 384 153.84 48.70 93.77
C LEU A 384 154.75 47.55 93.28
N LEU A 385 154.19 46.42 92.86
CA LEU A 385 154.93 45.32 92.25
C LEU A 385 155.31 45.62 90.80
N GLU A 386 154.40 46.20 90.02
CA GLU A 386 154.66 46.60 88.63
C GLU A 386 155.79 47.66 88.53
N ILE A 387 155.80 48.65 89.43
CA ILE A 387 156.86 49.68 89.50
C ILE A 387 158.23 49.04 89.80
N ARG A 388 158.28 48.04 90.70
CA ARG A 388 159.51 47.27 90.98
C ARG A 388 159.96 46.46 89.75
N ASN A 389 159.04 45.89 88.98
CA ASN A 389 159.36 45.08 87.80
C ASN A 389 159.85 45.94 86.62
N MET A 390 159.36 47.17 86.44
CA MET A 390 159.72 48.03 85.30
C MET A 390 160.92 48.97 85.54
N GLN A 391 161.68 48.75 86.63
CA GLN A 391 162.72 49.66 87.13
C GLN A 391 163.82 50.04 86.10
N GLN A 392 164.05 49.21 85.07
CA GLN A 392 165.02 49.47 83.99
C GLN A 392 164.54 50.46 82.90
N LYS A 393 163.26 50.86 82.89
CA LYS A 393 162.70 51.80 81.89
C LYS A 393 162.72 53.27 82.32
N PHE A 394 163.01 53.56 83.59
CA PHE A 394 162.94 54.92 84.13
C PHE A 394 164.33 55.55 84.26
N ARG A 395 164.49 56.82 83.86
CA ARG A 395 165.75 57.59 84.05
C ARG A 395 166.07 57.87 85.52
N LYS A 396 165.05 57.93 86.37
CA LYS A 396 165.11 57.91 87.84
C LYS A 396 163.86 57.18 88.36
N PRO A 397 163.94 56.34 89.41
CA PRO A 397 162.76 55.71 89.98
C PRO A 397 161.88 56.74 90.71
N PRO A 398 160.53 56.68 90.59
CA PRO A 398 159.63 57.55 91.34
C PRO A 398 159.63 57.22 92.84
N ILE A 399 159.37 58.22 93.68
CA ILE A 399 159.40 58.09 95.15
C ILE A 399 157.98 58.27 95.70
N GLY A 400 157.34 57.19 96.12
CA GLY A 400 155.99 57.21 96.66
C GLY A 400 155.49 55.83 97.14
N PRO A 401 154.26 55.76 97.71
CA PRO A 401 153.33 56.87 97.93
C PRO A 401 153.73 57.77 99.11
N ILE A 402 153.39 59.06 99.00
CA ILE A 402 153.92 60.16 99.83
C ILE A 402 153.59 60.02 101.33
N VAL A 403 152.43 59.44 101.66
CA VAL A 403 151.92 59.30 103.05
C VAL A 403 152.85 58.52 103.99
N ILE A 404 153.74 57.66 103.47
CA ILE A 404 154.60 56.79 104.29
C ILE A 404 155.63 57.59 105.14
N MET A 405 155.97 58.82 104.75
CA MET A 405 156.96 59.66 105.47
C MET A 405 156.36 60.57 106.56
N ALA A 406 155.03 60.64 106.70
CA ALA A 406 154.38 61.57 107.62
C ALA A 406 153.91 60.90 108.93
N ASN A 407 154.47 61.33 110.08
CA ASN A 407 154.12 60.79 111.40
C ASN A 407 153.38 61.83 112.26
N VAL A 408 152.05 61.70 112.38
CA VAL A 408 151.19 62.69 113.05
C VAL A 408 151.24 62.55 114.58
N GLY A 409 151.49 63.67 115.27
CA GLY A 409 151.72 63.73 116.72
C GLY A 409 150.53 63.33 117.60
N LYS A 410 150.85 63.00 118.87
CA LYS A 410 149.93 62.39 119.84
C LYS A 410 148.73 63.26 120.25
N ARG A 411 147.59 63.15 119.55
CA ARG A 411 146.23 63.30 120.15
C ARG A 411 145.12 62.68 119.29
N LYS A 412 144.63 61.49 119.67
CA LYS A 412 143.63 60.69 118.93
C LYS A 412 142.24 61.34 118.70
N ALA A 413 141.95 62.48 119.36
CA ALA A 413 140.67 63.17 119.20
C ALA A 413 140.52 63.89 117.86
N PHE A 414 141.63 64.33 117.23
CA PHE A 414 141.57 65.13 116.00
C PHE A 414 141.42 64.26 114.74
N SER A 415 141.93 63.03 114.77
CA SER A 415 141.97 62.11 113.62
C SER A 415 140.58 61.69 113.10
N ILE A 416 139.60 61.51 113.98
CA ILE A 416 138.22 61.11 113.60
C ILE A 416 137.43 62.32 113.06
N GLY A 417 137.81 63.55 113.42
CA GLY A 417 137.18 64.76 112.90
C GLY A 417 137.61 65.07 111.46
N ALA A 418 138.92 65.02 111.18
CA ALA A 418 139.48 65.41 109.88
C ALA A 418 138.97 64.51 108.73
N GLU A 419 138.96 63.19 108.93
CA GLU A 419 138.54 62.18 107.96
C GLU A 419 137.09 62.39 107.48
N LYS A 420 136.22 62.90 108.37
CA LYS A 420 134.79 63.14 108.08
C LYS A 420 134.47 64.57 107.61
N HIS A 421 135.46 65.46 107.48
CA HIS A 421 135.25 66.88 107.17
C HIS A 421 136.16 67.50 106.09
N ARG A 422 136.89 66.71 105.30
CA ARG A 422 137.52 67.21 104.06
C ARG A 422 137.27 66.41 102.78
N VAL A 423 136.76 65.18 102.87
CA VAL A 423 136.61 64.29 101.68
C VAL A 423 135.40 64.63 100.78
N ASN A 424 134.51 65.55 101.19
CA ASN A 424 133.57 66.21 100.27
C ASN A 424 134.20 67.40 99.48
N ALA A 425 135.51 67.66 99.66
CA ALA A 425 136.23 68.77 99.02
C ALA A 425 137.73 68.47 98.77
N SER A 426 138.12 67.19 98.73
CA SER A 426 139.45 66.69 98.37
C SER A 426 139.29 65.22 97.99
N SER A 427 139.73 64.83 96.79
CA SER A 427 139.40 63.52 96.21
C SER A 427 140.16 62.40 96.94
N GLN A 428 139.50 61.27 97.20
CA GLN A 428 140.17 60.09 97.77
C GLN A 428 141.42 59.70 96.94
N ASN A 429 141.31 59.83 95.62
CA ASN A 429 142.35 59.55 94.61
C ASN A 429 143.61 60.45 94.69
N GLU A 430 143.56 61.60 95.36
CA GLU A 430 144.73 62.52 95.45
C GLU A 430 145.77 62.03 96.48
N ILE A 431 145.37 61.19 97.45
CA ILE A 431 146.27 60.66 98.50
C ILE A 431 147.04 59.42 98.00
N GLU A 432 146.56 58.79 96.93
CA GLU A 432 147.09 57.55 96.33
C GLU A 432 148.09 57.82 95.19
N HIS A 433 148.43 59.09 94.95
CA HIS A 433 149.19 59.53 93.78
C HIS A 433 150.69 59.23 93.85
N PHE A 434 151.30 59.04 92.68
CA PHE A 434 152.75 58.93 92.49
C PHE A 434 153.23 60.12 91.65
N ASP A 435 154.34 60.73 92.07
CA ASP A 435 154.90 61.91 91.41
C ASP A 435 155.81 61.49 90.24
N CYS A 436 155.42 61.87 89.02
CA CYS A 436 156.05 61.52 87.75
C CYS A 436 156.18 62.76 86.87
N CYS A 437 157.30 62.89 86.17
CA CYS A 437 157.47 63.96 85.19
C CYS A 437 157.10 63.47 83.78
N ASP A 438 156.45 64.35 83.02
CA ASP A 438 156.01 64.22 81.61
C ASP A 438 154.75 63.34 81.39
N ASP A 439 153.74 63.91 80.72
CA ASP A 439 152.34 63.40 80.62
C ASP A 439 151.85 63.37 79.16
N ASP A 440 151.15 62.30 78.73
CA ASP A 440 150.57 62.19 77.36
C ASP A 440 149.41 61.15 77.22
N VAL A 441 148.24 61.63 76.75
CA VAL A 441 147.08 60.98 76.03
C VAL A 441 146.47 59.60 76.43
N ILE A 442 145.11 59.50 76.50
CA ILE A 442 144.19 58.56 75.75
C ILE A 442 142.78 58.37 76.39
N THR A 443 141.77 58.11 75.54
CA THR A 443 140.30 58.03 75.78
C THR A 443 139.70 56.61 75.86
N SER A 444 138.48 56.45 76.42
CA SER A 444 137.56 55.32 76.12
C SER A 444 136.06 55.65 76.36
N GLY A 445 135.13 54.76 75.96
CA GLY A 445 133.66 54.92 76.09
C GLY A 445 132.89 53.58 76.05
N ILE A 446 131.56 53.57 76.30
CA ILE A 446 130.75 52.36 76.57
C ILE A 446 129.37 52.38 75.85
N VAL A 447 128.82 51.19 75.51
CA VAL A 447 127.55 50.96 74.78
C VAL A 447 126.73 49.80 75.38
N VAL A 448 125.39 49.94 75.45
CA VAL A 448 124.37 48.88 75.75
C VAL A 448 123.08 49.23 74.97
N LEU A 449 122.28 48.39 74.29
CA LEU A 449 122.07 46.92 74.15
C LEU A 449 120.88 46.26 74.92
N VAL A 450 119.66 46.51 74.41
CA VAL A 450 118.60 45.53 74.05
C VAL A 450 118.14 44.44 75.05
N ASN A 451 116.82 44.36 75.31
CA ASN A 451 116.07 43.10 75.08
C ASN A 451 114.55 43.28 74.90
N GLU A 452 113.93 42.38 74.12
CA GLU A 452 112.47 42.22 73.99
C GLU A 452 111.94 41.13 74.94
N LYS A 453 110.61 41.05 75.11
CA LYS A 453 109.93 39.74 75.09
C LYS A 453 108.44 39.81 74.76
N LYS A 454 108.03 39.03 73.76
CA LYS A 454 106.62 38.67 73.48
C LYS A 454 106.14 37.61 74.48
N THR A 455 104.86 37.65 74.83
CA THR A 455 104.10 36.44 75.16
C THR A 455 102.70 36.53 74.56
N THR A 456 102.23 35.42 73.97
CA THR A 456 100.91 35.26 73.33
C THR A 456 99.85 34.83 74.36
N LEU A 457 98.69 34.36 73.86
CA LEU A 457 97.53 33.75 74.55
C LEU A 457 96.41 34.77 74.92
N LEU A 458 95.13 34.49 74.62
CA LEU A 458 94.55 33.37 73.84
C LEU A 458 93.25 33.82 73.17
#